data_AF-A0A660ZYC5-F1
#
_entry.id   AF-A0A660ZYC5-F1
#
_cell.length_a   1.000
_cell.length_b   1.000
_cell.length_c   1.000
_cell.angle_alpha   90.00
_cell.angle_beta   90.00
_cell.angle_gamma   90.00
#
_symmetry.space_group_name_H-M   'P 1'
#
loop_
_entity.id
_entity.type
_entity.pdbx_description
1 polymer ?
#
loop_
_entity_poly.entity_id
_entity_poly.type
_entity_poly.pdbx_seq_one_letter_code
_entity_poly.pdbx_strand_id
1 'polypeptide(L)'
;MEALTNGLQPADILRLLVTNVVAFGLFVFLLRKWAWGPLIAMLDERKDKIQGDFATAEGKVAEAEQLRADFAGKLAEIKGLEREKLQEAAKRGEDLAARLEAEAREKASNILGKGESELEREVASARSELRAQVVTMAIGTAEMLIKERLDEAKHRQLVEDYIQSLGDVRG
;
A
#
# COMPACT_ATOMS: atom_id res chain seq x y z
N MET A 1 106.69 -18.67 49.30
CA MET A 1 105.91 -19.85 48.88
C MET A 1 105.20 -20.33 50.12
N GLU A 2 104.10 -19.65 50.45
CA GLU A 2 102.75 -20.14 50.14
C GLU A 2 102.35 -21.16 51.22
N ALA A 3 101.91 -20.71 52.39
CA ALA A 3 100.55 -20.23 52.61
C ALA A 3 99.46 -21.22 52.12
N LEU A 4 99.65 -22.54 52.27
CA LEU A 4 98.61 -23.52 51.90
C LEU A 4 98.53 -24.76 52.80
N THR A 5 98.77 -24.65 54.13
CA THR A 5 98.55 -25.79 55.05
C THR A 5 98.02 -25.39 56.44
N ASN A 6 97.22 -24.33 56.54
CA ASN A 6 96.23 -24.27 57.62
C ASN A 6 95.06 -25.16 57.19
N GLY A 7 95.09 -26.40 57.68
CA GLY A 7 94.07 -27.40 57.39
C GLY A 7 92.67 -26.83 57.64
N LEU A 8 91.77 -27.06 56.68
CA LEU A 8 90.35 -27.01 56.96
C LEU A 8 90.11 -27.94 58.15
N GLN A 9 89.88 -27.35 59.32
CA GLN A 9 89.38 -28.10 60.46
C GLN A 9 88.04 -28.71 60.01
N PRO A 10 87.72 -29.98 60.35
CA PRO A 10 86.42 -30.58 60.00
C PRO A 10 85.23 -29.72 60.47
N ALA A 11 85.45 -28.88 61.48
CA ALA A 11 84.50 -27.87 61.95
C ALA A 11 84.12 -26.81 60.88
N ASP A 12 85.03 -26.41 59.99
CA ASP A 12 84.77 -25.35 59.01
C ASP A 12 83.95 -25.85 57.81
N ILE A 13 84.15 -27.11 57.40
CA ILE A 13 83.29 -27.77 56.40
C ILE A 13 81.88 -27.96 56.95
N LEU A 14 81.75 -28.38 58.22
CA LEU A 14 80.45 -28.51 58.87
C LEU A 14 79.73 -27.16 58.98
N ARG A 15 80.46 -26.08 59.32
CA ARG A 15 79.92 -24.71 59.36
C ARG A 15 79.44 -24.24 57.99
N LEU A 16 80.18 -24.49 56.91
CA LEU A 16 79.78 -24.15 55.55
C LEU A 16 78.53 -24.91 55.11
N LEU A 17 78.45 -26.21 55.39
CA LEU A 17 77.27 -27.03 55.08
C LEU A 17 76.05 -26.56 55.86
N VAL A 18 76.18 -26.31 57.17
CA VAL A 18 75.08 -25.80 58.00
C VAL A 18 74.62 -24.42 57.51
N THR A 19 75.56 -23.52 57.20
CA THR A 19 75.23 -22.18 56.70
C THR A 19 74.54 -22.23 55.34
N ASN A 20 74.99 -23.10 54.43
CA ASN A 20 74.34 -23.31 53.14
C ASN A 20 72.94 -23.92 53.28
N VAL A 21 72.75 -24.88 54.19
CA VAL A 21 71.42 -25.46 54.46
C VAL A 21 70.48 -24.42 55.06
N VAL A 22 70.95 -23.60 56.00
CA VAL A 22 70.16 -22.52 56.59
C VAL A 22 69.84 -21.44 55.54
N ALA A 23 70.80 -21.03 54.71
CA ALA A 23 70.60 -20.07 53.64
C ALA A 23 69.63 -20.60 52.57
N PHE A 24 69.76 -21.88 52.18
CA PHE A 24 68.84 -22.54 51.27
C PHE A 24 67.43 -22.66 51.87
N GLY A 25 67.33 -23.02 53.15
CA GLY A 25 66.05 -23.07 53.86
C GLY A 25 65.37 -21.70 53.93
N LEU A 26 66.13 -20.63 54.22
CA LEU A 26 65.63 -19.26 54.22
C LEU A 26 65.19 -18.81 52.82
N PHE A 27 65.95 -19.17 51.79
CA PHE A 27 65.62 -18.89 50.40
C PHE A 27 64.33 -19.61 49.95
N VAL A 28 64.18 -20.89 50.26
CA VAL A 28 62.96 -21.66 49.99
C VAL A 28 61.78 -21.09 50.75
N PHE A 29 61.98 -20.66 52.00
CA PHE A 29 60.94 -20.00 52.79
C PHE A 29 60.48 -18.68 52.15
N LEU A 30 61.42 -17.84 51.71
CA LEU A 30 61.13 -16.60 50.98
C LEU A 30 60.38 -16.88 49.67
N LEU A 31 60.82 -17.85 48.87
CA LEU A 31 60.13 -18.26 47.64
C LEU A 31 58.72 -18.79 47.92
N ARG A 32 58.56 -19.64 48.93
CA ARG A 32 57.24 -20.16 49.30
C ARG A 32 56.29 -19.05 49.75
N LYS A 33 56.79 -18.03 50.47
CA LYS A 33 55.97 -16.90 50.93
C LYS A 33 55.64 -15.91 49.81
N TRP A 34 56.56 -15.66 48.88
CA TRP A 34 56.43 -14.59 47.88
C TRP A 34 56.13 -15.05 46.46
N ALA A 35 56.66 -16.18 45.99
CA ALA A 35 56.49 -16.63 44.60
C ALA A 35 55.26 -17.54 44.40
N TRP A 36 54.88 -18.33 45.41
CA TRP A 36 53.79 -19.32 45.28
C TRP A 36 52.41 -18.68 45.06
N GLY A 37 52.14 -17.55 45.72
CA GLY A 37 50.88 -16.81 45.59
C GLY A 37 50.66 -16.24 44.18
N PRO A 38 51.56 -15.40 43.66
CA PRO A 38 51.44 -14.83 42.31
C PRO A 38 51.40 -15.88 41.20
N LEU A 39 52.13 -16.98 41.36
CA LEU A 39 52.20 -18.03 40.34
C LEU A 39 50.90 -18.84 40.22
N ILE A 40 50.27 -19.16 41.36
CA ILE A 40 48.94 -19.79 41.38
C ILE A 40 47.88 -18.81 40.91
N ALA A 41 47.95 -17.54 41.36
CA ALA A 41 47.00 -16.51 40.96
C ALA A 41 46.98 -16.29 39.43
N MET A 42 48.14 -16.26 38.77
CA MET A 42 48.20 -16.19 37.29
C MET A 42 47.60 -17.43 36.61
N LEU A 43 47.73 -18.60 37.22
CA LEU A 43 47.20 -19.83 36.66
C LEU A 43 45.67 -19.90 36.80
N ASP A 44 45.16 -19.49 37.96
CA ASP A 44 43.72 -19.35 38.23
C ASP A 44 43.10 -18.26 37.34
N GLU A 45 43.75 -17.10 37.19
CA GLU A 45 43.28 -16.04 36.27
C GLU A 45 43.19 -16.53 34.82
N ARG A 46 44.18 -17.29 34.35
CA ARG A 46 44.12 -17.90 33.02
C ARG A 46 42.99 -18.91 32.89
N LYS A 47 42.78 -19.74 33.91
CA LYS A 47 41.72 -20.75 33.92
C LYS A 47 40.35 -20.07 33.91
N ASP A 48 40.15 -19.07 34.76
CA ASP A 48 38.90 -18.31 34.87
C ASP A 48 38.61 -17.54 33.59
N LYS A 49 39.64 -16.93 32.98
CA LYS A 49 39.50 -16.25 31.69
C LYS A 49 39.06 -17.22 30.59
N ILE A 50 39.70 -18.38 30.49
CA ILE A 50 39.34 -19.40 29.49
C ILE A 50 37.91 -19.88 29.72
N GLN A 51 37.53 -20.19 30.97
CA GLN A 51 36.16 -20.61 31.29
C GLN A 51 35.14 -19.51 30.97
N GLY A 52 35.45 -18.25 31.29
CA GLY A 52 34.60 -17.10 30.96
C GLY A 52 34.46 -16.87 29.46
N ASP A 53 35.55 -17.00 28.70
CA ASP A 53 35.56 -16.87 27.24
C ASP A 53 34.72 -18.00 26.60
N PHE A 54 34.84 -19.24 27.08
CA PHE A 54 34.01 -20.36 26.64
C PHE A 54 32.53 -20.15 26.97
N ALA A 55 32.18 -19.78 28.21
CA ALA A 55 30.80 -19.51 28.60
C ALA A 55 30.19 -18.36 27.79
N THR A 56 30.98 -17.33 27.50
CA THR A 56 30.55 -16.21 26.65
C THR A 56 30.33 -16.66 25.20
N ALA A 57 31.20 -17.52 24.68
CA ALA A 57 31.06 -18.06 23.32
C ALA A 57 29.81 -18.94 23.21
N GLU A 58 29.57 -19.84 24.17
CA GLU A 58 28.36 -20.66 24.24
C GLU A 58 27.10 -19.81 24.35
N GLY A 59 27.11 -18.78 25.21
CA GLY A 59 26.00 -17.84 25.33
C GLY A 59 25.68 -17.11 24.01
N LYS A 60 26.72 -16.66 23.29
CA LYS A 60 26.56 -16.01 21.97
C LYS A 60 26.01 -16.97 20.91
N VAL A 61 26.42 -18.23 20.93
CA VAL A 61 25.87 -19.25 20.01
C VAL A 61 24.39 -19.48 20.32
N ALA A 62 24.04 -19.65 21.59
CA ALA A 62 22.65 -19.83 22.00
C ALA A 62 21.77 -18.61 21.63
N GLU A 63 22.26 -17.39 21.87
CA GLU A 63 21.56 -16.15 21.48
C GLU A 63 21.39 -16.06 19.96
N ALA A 64 22.42 -16.40 19.18
CA ALA A 64 22.35 -16.42 17.73
C ALA A 64 21.35 -17.46 17.21
N GLU A 65 21.29 -18.64 17.82
CA GLU A 65 20.31 -19.69 17.50
C GLU A 65 18.88 -19.26 17.83
N GLN A 66 18.67 -18.65 19.01
CA GLN A 66 17.38 -18.11 19.40
C GLN A 66 16.93 -17.01 18.45
N LEU A 67 17.81 -16.05 18.13
CA LEU A 67 17.52 -14.98 17.20
C LEU A 67 17.19 -15.51 15.80
N ARG A 68 17.91 -16.54 15.34
CA ARG A 68 17.62 -17.22 14.08
C ARG A 68 16.25 -17.90 14.10
N ALA A 69 15.88 -18.55 15.19
CA ALA A 69 14.57 -19.17 15.36
C ALA A 69 13.45 -18.11 15.34
N ASP A 70 13.64 -17.00 16.03
CA ASP A 70 12.69 -15.88 16.06
C ASP A 70 12.51 -15.27 14.66
N PHE A 71 13.62 -15.05 13.92
CA PHE A 71 13.55 -14.57 12.54
C PHE A 71 12.86 -15.56 11.61
N ALA A 72 13.11 -16.86 11.76
CA ALA A 72 12.43 -17.90 10.98
C ALA A 72 10.92 -17.91 11.27
N GLY A 73 10.53 -17.77 12.54
CA GLY A 73 9.13 -17.64 12.97
C GLY A 73 8.46 -16.41 12.37
N LYS A 74 9.07 -15.23 12.51
CA LYS A 74 8.58 -13.98 11.91
C LYS A 74 8.45 -14.07 10.39
N LEU A 75 9.40 -14.72 9.71
CA LEU A 75 9.33 -14.89 8.26
C LEU A 75 8.17 -15.81 7.85
N ALA A 76 7.89 -16.85 8.63
CA ALA A 76 6.74 -17.71 8.41
C ALA A 76 5.41 -16.96 8.65
N GLU A 77 5.34 -16.15 9.70
CA GLU A 77 4.19 -15.29 9.99
C GLU A 77 3.92 -14.28 8.88
N ILE A 78 4.96 -13.58 8.41
CA ILE A 78 4.87 -12.62 7.29
C ILE A 78 4.33 -13.31 6.04
N LYS A 79 4.83 -14.51 5.69
CA LYS A 79 4.32 -15.27 4.54
C LYS A 79 2.85 -15.68 4.70
N GLY A 80 2.41 -15.95 5.94
CA GLY A 80 1.01 -16.20 6.26
C GLY A 80 0.15 -14.96 6.02
N LEU A 81 0.55 -13.83 6.60
CA LEU A 81 -0.12 -12.53 6.46
C LEU A 81 -0.15 -12.03 5.01
N GLU A 82 0.91 -12.26 4.24
CA GLU A 82 0.95 -11.92 2.80
C GLU A 82 -0.11 -12.68 2.02
N ARG A 83 -0.25 -13.99 2.26
CA ARG A 83 -1.28 -14.80 1.61
C ARG A 83 -2.68 -14.35 1.99
N GLU A 84 -2.91 -14.06 3.26
CA GLU A 84 -4.18 -13.56 3.75
C GLU A 84 -4.53 -12.21 3.11
N LYS A 85 -3.59 -11.26 3.11
CA LYS A 85 -3.78 -9.95 2.47
C LYS A 85 -4.00 -10.06 0.97
N LEU A 86 -3.32 -10.98 0.29
CA LEU A 86 -3.52 -11.18 -1.14
C LEU A 86 -4.91 -11.75 -1.45
N GLN A 87 -5.38 -12.72 -0.66
CA GLN A 87 -6.74 -13.24 -0.77
C GLN A 87 -7.80 -12.17 -0.46
N GLU A 88 -7.57 -11.37 0.57
CA GLU A 88 -8.46 -10.27 0.92
C GLU A 88 -8.50 -9.21 -0.19
N ALA A 89 -7.35 -8.83 -0.74
CA ALA A 89 -7.27 -7.89 -1.85
C ALA A 89 -7.98 -8.42 -3.11
N ALA A 90 -7.80 -9.71 -3.44
CA ALA A 90 -8.50 -10.35 -4.55
C ALA A 90 -10.01 -10.32 -4.35
N LYS A 91 -10.50 -10.72 -3.17
CA LYS A 91 -11.92 -10.70 -2.83
C LYS A 91 -12.51 -9.30 -2.87
N ARG A 92 -11.83 -8.30 -2.30
CA ARG A 92 -12.26 -6.89 -2.39
C ARG A 92 -12.28 -6.40 -3.84
N GLY A 93 -11.34 -6.85 -4.67
CA GLY A 93 -11.30 -6.56 -6.10
C GLY A 93 -12.50 -7.13 -6.85
N GLU A 94 -12.84 -8.39 -6.60
CA GLU A 94 -14.04 -9.06 -7.14
C GLU A 94 -15.32 -8.36 -6.70
N ASP A 95 -15.46 -8.06 -5.41
CA ASP A 95 -16.62 -7.34 -4.86
C ASP A 95 -16.76 -5.94 -5.47
N LEU A 96 -15.64 -5.22 -5.66
CA LEU A 96 -15.63 -3.90 -6.28
C LEU A 96 -16.01 -3.99 -7.76
N ALA A 97 -15.48 -4.96 -8.50
CA ALA A 97 -15.82 -5.18 -9.90
C ALA A 97 -17.31 -5.48 -10.06
N ALA A 98 -17.86 -6.38 -9.23
CA ALA A 98 -19.28 -6.72 -9.24
C ALA A 98 -20.17 -5.50 -8.92
N ARG A 99 -19.78 -4.67 -7.94
CA ARG A 99 -20.49 -3.42 -7.61
C ARG A 99 -20.46 -2.43 -8.75
N LEU A 100 -19.30 -2.22 -9.37
CA LEU A 100 -19.14 -1.30 -10.50
C LEU A 100 -19.95 -1.77 -11.71
N GLU A 101 -19.99 -3.07 -11.98
CA GLU A 101 -20.81 -3.62 -13.06
C GLU A 101 -22.30 -3.43 -12.78
N ALA A 102 -22.75 -3.68 -11.55
CA ALA A 102 -24.13 -3.45 -11.15
C ALA A 102 -24.53 -1.97 -11.29
N GLU A 103 -23.69 -1.06 -10.79
CA GLU A 103 -23.92 0.39 -10.91
C GLU A 103 -23.91 0.86 -12.37
N ALA A 104 -23.01 0.32 -13.20
CA ALA A 104 -22.97 0.63 -14.62
C ALA A 104 -24.25 0.15 -15.35
N ARG A 105 -24.73 -1.05 -15.04
CA ARG A 105 -26.00 -1.58 -15.60
C ARG A 105 -27.20 -0.74 -15.16
N GLU A 106 -27.25 -0.34 -13.89
CA GLU A 106 -28.30 0.55 -13.36
C GLU A 106 -28.27 1.91 -14.06
N LYS A 107 -27.09 2.54 -14.18
CA LYS A 107 -26.93 3.81 -14.90
C LYS A 107 -27.34 3.69 -16.36
N ALA A 108 -26.95 2.61 -17.04
CA ALA A 108 -27.34 2.35 -18.43
C ALA A 108 -28.86 2.22 -18.56
N SER A 109 -29.52 1.46 -17.68
CA SER A 109 -30.97 1.32 -17.66
C SER A 109 -31.67 2.66 -17.41
N ASN A 110 -31.16 3.46 -16.47
CA ASN A 110 -31.68 4.80 -16.19
C ASN A 110 -31.53 5.76 -17.38
N ILE A 111 -30.39 5.71 -18.09
CA ILE A 111 -30.16 6.53 -19.29
C ILE A 111 -31.13 6.12 -20.40
N LEU A 112 -31.29 4.81 -20.63
CA LEU A 112 -32.23 4.29 -21.64
C LEU A 112 -33.67 4.70 -21.32
N GLY A 113 -34.13 4.50 -20.09
CA GLY A 113 -35.50 4.88 -19.69
C GLY A 113 -35.76 6.39 -19.79
N LYS A 114 -34.77 7.22 -19.45
CA LYS A 114 -34.85 8.68 -19.68
C LYS A 114 -34.92 9.01 -21.16
N GLY A 115 -34.07 8.38 -21.97
CA GLY A 115 -34.05 8.57 -23.42
C GLY A 115 -35.37 8.18 -24.09
N GLU A 116 -35.98 7.07 -23.68
CA GLU A 116 -37.31 6.65 -24.15
C GLU A 116 -38.38 7.68 -23.80
N SER A 117 -38.41 8.15 -22.54
CA SER A 117 -39.37 9.18 -22.11
C SER A 117 -39.18 10.52 -22.83
N GLU A 118 -37.94 10.94 -23.06
CA GLU A 118 -37.63 12.15 -23.83
C GLU A 118 -38.04 12.00 -25.30
N LEU A 119 -37.80 10.84 -25.90
CA LEU A 119 -38.17 10.54 -27.28
C LEU A 119 -39.69 10.51 -27.45
N GLU A 120 -40.44 9.92 -26.52
CA GLU A 120 -41.91 9.96 -26.54
C GLU A 120 -42.44 11.40 -26.48
N ARG A 121 -41.84 12.24 -25.62
CA ARG A 121 -42.20 13.66 -25.50
C ARG A 121 -41.89 14.42 -26.79
N GLU A 122 -40.73 14.16 -27.40
CA GLU A 122 -40.32 14.80 -28.65
C GLU A 122 -41.24 14.40 -29.81
N VAL A 123 -41.59 13.12 -29.92
CA VAL A 123 -42.54 12.61 -30.92
C VAL A 123 -43.92 13.23 -30.73
N ALA A 124 -44.40 13.36 -29.50
CA ALA A 124 -45.66 14.02 -29.20
C ALA A 124 -45.65 15.50 -29.61
N SER A 125 -44.55 16.21 -29.31
CA SER A 125 -44.34 17.61 -29.70
C SER A 125 -44.33 17.77 -31.21
N ALA A 126 -43.51 16.98 -31.92
CA ALA A 126 -43.41 17.01 -33.38
C ALA A 126 -44.75 16.71 -34.06
N ARG A 127 -45.55 15.76 -33.52
CA ARG A 127 -46.91 15.50 -34.02
C ARG A 127 -47.85 16.68 -33.81
N SER A 128 -47.75 17.37 -32.68
CA SER A 128 -48.54 18.57 -32.39
C SER A 128 -48.19 19.70 -33.35
N GLU A 129 -46.89 19.93 -33.57
CA GLU A 129 -46.39 20.94 -34.49
C GLU A 129 -46.80 20.66 -35.94
N LEU A 130 -46.68 19.39 -36.38
CA LEU A 130 -47.15 18.97 -37.69
C LEU A 130 -48.66 19.21 -37.87
N ARG A 131 -49.48 18.90 -36.86
CA ARG A 131 -50.92 19.18 -36.90
C ARG A 131 -51.20 20.66 -37.03
N ALA A 132 -50.49 21.51 -36.29
CA ALA A 132 -50.62 22.96 -36.38
C ALA A 132 -50.28 23.46 -37.79
N GLN A 133 -49.17 22.99 -38.38
CA GLN A 133 -48.78 23.35 -39.75
C GLN A 133 -49.83 22.92 -40.79
N VAL A 134 -50.38 21.70 -40.67
CA VAL A 134 -51.44 21.21 -41.57
C VAL A 134 -52.70 22.05 -41.45
N VAL A 135 -53.11 22.44 -40.24
CA VAL A 135 -54.27 23.31 -40.02
C VAL A 135 -54.03 24.68 -40.67
N THR A 136 -52.87 25.28 -40.47
CA THR A 136 -52.52 26.56 -41.10
C THR A 136 -52.55 26.47 -42.64
N MET A 137 -52.01 25.40 -43.22
CA MET A 137 -52.08 25.17 -44.67
C MET A 137 -53.53 24.99 -45.16
N ALA A 138 -54.35 24.22 -44.44
CA ALA A 138 -55.75 23.99 -44.80
C ALA A 138 -56.56 25.29 -44.77
N ILE A 139 -56.36 26.13 -43.75
CA ILE A 139 -56.98 27.46 -43.66
C ILE A 139 -56.52 28.33 -44.83
N GLY A 140 -55.21 28.40 -45.11
CA GLY A 140 -54.69 29.19 -46.23
C GLY A 140 -55.25 28.75 -47.60
N THR A 141 -55.39 27.44 -47.83
CA THR A 141 -56.03 26.91 -49.04
C THR A 141 -57.52 27.24 -49.09
N ALA A 142 -58.23 27.13 -47.96
CA ALA A 142 -59.65 27.49 -47.90
C ALA A 142 -59.88 29.00 -48.16
N GLU A 143 -59.03 29.87 -47.61
CA GLU A 143 -59.03 31.31 -47.90
C GLU A 143 -58.79 31.59 -49.39
N MET A 144 -57.84 30.89 -50.01
CA MET A 144 -57.56 31.01 -51.44
C MET A 144 -58.76 30.57 -52.30
N LEU A 145 -59.38 29.43 -51.98
CA LEU A 145 -60.56 28.93 -52.70
C LEU A 145 -61.78 29.86 -52.55
N ILE A 146 -61.99 30.41 -51.34
CA ILE A 146 -63.07 31.37 -51.08
C ILE A 146 -62.83 32.66 -51.87
N LYS A 147 -61.59 33.19 -51.90
CA LYS A 147 -61.24 34.35 -52.72
C LYS A 147 -61.54 34.11 -54.21
N GLU A 148 -61.10 32.98 -54.77
CA GLU A 148 -61.34 32.62 -56.17
C GLU A 148 -62.85 32.58 -56.52
N ARG A 149 -63.65 31.93 -55.66
CA ARG A 149 -65.11 31.80 -55.85
C ARG A 149 -65.85 33.12 -55.68
N LEU A 150 -65.46 33.94 -54.69
CA LEU A 150 -66.03 35.26 -54.48
C LEU A 150 -65.67 36.20 -55.62
N ASP A 151 -64.47 36.14 -56.19
CA ASP A 151 -64.11 36.98 -57.33
C ASP A 151 -64.93 36.64 -58.57
N GLU A 152 -65.13 35.36 -58.88
CA GLU A 152 -65.93 34.92 -60.03
C GLU A 152 -67.43 35.25 -59.88
N ALA A 153 -67.97 35.11 -58.66
CA ALA A 153 -69.36 35.44 -58.36
C ALA A 153 -69.58 36.96 -58.23
N LYS A 154 -68.69 37.67 -57.54
CA LYS A 154 -68.74 39.15 -57.43
C LYS A 154 -68.48 39.81 -58.77
N HIS A 155 -67.61 39.29 -59.64
CA HIS A 155 -67.43 39.88 -60.97
C HIS A 155 -68.72 39.84 -61.78
N ARG A 156 -69.48 38.74 -61.69
CA ARG A 156 -70.78 38.63 -62.36
C ARG A 156 -71.82 39.56 -61.74
N GLN A 157 -71.88 39.62 -60.41
CA GLN A 157 -72.81 40.48 -59.69
C GLN A 157 -72.51 41.97 -59.89
N LEU A 158 -71.23 42.36 -59.96
CA LEU A 158 -70.81 43.74 -60.26
C LEU A 158 -71.14 44.13 -61.71
N VAL A 159 -71.04 43.20 -62.67
CA VAL A 159 -71.47 43.44 -64.05
C VAL A 159 -72.99 43.57 -64.14
N GLU A 160 -73.74 42.72 -63.45
CA GLU A 160 -75.21 42.78 -63.40
C GLU A 160 -75.68 44.09 -62.75
N ASP A 161 -75.11 44.47 -61.60
CA ASP A 161 -75.42 45.72 -60.90
C ASP A 161 -75.04 46.96 -61.74
N TYR A 162 -73.92 46.91 -62.50
CA TYR A 162 -73.54 47.97 -63.42
C TYR A 162 -74.52 48.09 -64.60
N ILE A 163 -74.95 46.98 -65.19
CA ILE A 163 -75.96 46.95 -66.26
C ILE A 163 -77.31 47.47 -65.72
N GLN A 164 -77.69 47.10 -64.50
CA GLN A 164 -78.90 47.59 -63.83
C GLN A 164 -78.83 49.10 -63.56
N SER A 165 -77.68 49.60 -63.09
CA SER A 165 -77.48 51.03 -62.85
C SER A 165 -77.47 51.87 -64.13
N LEU A 166 -77.13 51.28 -65.29
CA LEU A 166 -77.26 51.92 -66.59
C LEU A 166 -78.70 51.83 -67.16
N GLY A 167 -79.49 50.86 -66.73
CA GLY A 167 -80.91 50.72 -67.07
C GLY A 167 -81.81 51.68 -66.29
N ASP A 168 -81.46 52.01 -65.04
CA ASP A 168 -82.25 52.87 -64.15
C ASP A 168 -82.05 54.38 -64.39
N VAL A 169 -81.04 54.78 -65.18
CA VAL A 169 -80.78 56.18 -65.57
C VAL A 169 -81.51 56.56 -66.88
N ARG A 170 -82.28 55.64 -67.47
CA ARG A 170 -83.15 55.89 -68.63
C ARG A 170 -84.62 55.52 -68.32
N GLY A 171 -85.17 56.18 -67.30
CA GLY A 171 -86.59 56.22 -66.97
C GLY A 171 -87.01 57.64 -66.65
#